data_AF-A0A842NV62-F1
#
_entry.id   AF-A0A842NV62-F1
#
_cell.length_a   1.000
_cell.length_b   1.000
_cell.length_c   1.000
_cell.angle_alpha   90.00
_cell.angle_beta   90.00
_cell.angle_gamma   90.00
#
_symmetry.space_group_name_H-M   'P 1'
#
loop_
_entity.id
_entity.type
_entity.pdbx_description
1 polymer ?
#
loop_
_entity_poly.entity_id
_entity_poly.type
_entity_poly.pdbx_seq_one_letter_code
_entity_poly.pdbx_strand_id
1 'polypeptide(L)'
;MFSEDLETMLLIDWDGVSQMVNEIMDVNHTLDRPRVKSWLESDNFDINEDLFATLYSFVNFYAQKIGTKPDIEARRGMYRAGVPRLSDIIGLKAAQCVEISALAQLYLQEAGMDSSLFTGEVLWKKKHEFGEMHTFIPLKFEGKEYIFDPANSHRTSISDESAMLLPRIQVVQNFRERVGRDRKTYVDTRSVFNSEPVWYGVGDQSNVTPDDFV
;
A
#
# COMPACT_ATOMS: atom_id res chain seq x y z
N MET A 1 6.55 -6.34 22.79
CA MET A 1 5.80 -7.61 22.62
C MET A 1 4.33 -7.23 22.61
N PHE A 2 3.79 -6.97 21.41
CA PHE A 2 2.36 -6.75 21.22
C PHE A 2 1.72 -8.15 21.20
N SER A 3 0.72 -8.37 22.04
CA SER A 3 0.06 -9.68 22.18
C SER A 3 -0.56 -10.11 20.86
N GLU A 4 -0.40 -11.40 20.56
CA GLU A 4 -0.93 -12.15 19.41
C GLU A 4 -2.48 -12.13 19.30
N ASP A 5 -3.17 -11.43 20.21
CA ASP A 5 -4.64 -11.32 20.28
C ASP A 5 -5.25 -10.11 19.55
N LEU A 6 -4.45 -9.30 18.85
CA LEU A 6 -4.99 -8.30 17.91
C LEU A 6 -5.11 -8.93 16.51
N GLU A 7 -5.96 -9.95 16.39
CA GLU A 7 -6.76 -10.06 15.16
C GLU A 7 -7.47 -8.72 15.04
N THR A 8 -6.97 -7.85 14.15
CA THR A 8 -7.42 -6.47 14.02
C THR A 8 -8.91 -6.46 13.66
N MET A 9 -9.78 -6.46 14.67
CA MET A 9 -11.17 -6.13 14.50
C MET A 9 -11.18 -4.63 14.18
N LEU A 10 -11.31 -4.32 12.89
CA LEU A 10 -11.55 -2.98 12.38
C LEU A 10 -12.98 -3.00 11.86
N LEU A 11 -13.83 -2.11 12.36
CA LEU A 11 -15.19 -2.01 11.86
C LEU A 11 -15.21 -1.19 10.57
N ILE A 12 -15.64 -1.83 9.48
CA ILE A 12 -15.94 -1.11 8.24
C ILE A 12 -17.33 -0.49 8.38
N ASP A 13 -17.35 0.80 8.67
CA ASP A 13 -18.56 1.60 8.68
C ASP A 13 -18.85 2.12 7.26
N TRP A 14 -19.67 1.37 6.53
CA TRP A 14 -19.84 1.55 5.08
C TRP A 14 -20.25 2.96 4.66
N ASP A 15 -21.06 3.68 5.43
CA ASP A 15 -21.47 5.04 5.07
C ASP A 15 -20.25 5.99 5.00
N GLY A 16 -19.41 6.01 6.05
CA GLY A 16 -18.22 6.84 6.10
C GLY A 16 -17.15 6.38 5.11
N VAL A 17 -16.97 5.07 4.97
CA VAL A 17 -16.00 4.49 4.03
C VAL A 17 -16.39 4.76 2.58
N SER A 18 -17.67 4.60 2.21
CA SER A 18 -18.15 4.86 0.85
C SER A 18 -17.99 6.32 0.48
N GLN A 19 -18.21 7.25 1.41
CA GLN A 19 -17.93 8.67 1.16
C GLN A 19 -16.46 8.89 0.80
N MET A 20 -15.52 8.31 1.56
CA MET A 20 -14.09 8.45 1.27
C MET A 20 -13.72 7.80 -0.07
N VAL A 21 -14.25 6.62 -0.37
CA VAL A 21 -14.05 5.95 -1.67
C VAL A 21 -14.54 6.83 -2.82
N ASN A 22 -15.73 7.44 -2.69
CA ASN A 22 -16.25 8.37 -3.70
C ASN A 22 -15.36 9.60 -3.87
N GLU A 23 -14.86 10.19 -2.78
CA GLU A 23 -13.91 11.31 -2.85
C GLU A 23 -12.62 10.91 -3.60
N ILE A 24 -12.11 9.69 -3.41
CA ILE A 24 -10.94 9.19 -4.14
C ILE A 24 -11.28 8.96 -5.63
N MET A 25 -12.46 8.40 -5.93
CA MET A 25 -12.92 8.21 -7.31
C MET A 25 -13.10 9.54 -8.04
N ASP A 26 -13.59 10.57 -7.38
CA ASP A 26 -13.70 11.91 -7.95
C ASP A 26 -12.33 12.47 -8.34
N VAL A 27 -11.30 12.31 -7.48
CA VAL A 27 -9.92 12.66 -7.85
C VAL A 27 -9.50 11.91 -9.11
N ASN A 28 -9.79 10.61 -9.19
CA ASN A 28 -9.46 9.78 -10.35
C ASN A 28 -10.09 10.28 -11.65
N HIS A 29 -11.37 10.68 -11.60
CA HIS A 29 -12.09 11.21 -12.77
C HIS A 29 -11.59 12.59 -13.24
N THR A 30 -10.91 13.35 -12.37
CA THR A 30 -10.35 14.67 -12.74
C THR A 30 -8.99 14.59 -13.42
N LEU A 31 -8.33 13.44 -13.41
CA LEU A 31 -7.00 13.29 -14.00
C LEU A 31 -7.06 13.24 -15.53
N ASP A 32 -6.29 14.12 -16.18
CA ASP A 32 -6.11 14.16 -17.63
C ASP A 32 -5.31 12.93 -18.11
N ARG A 33 -6.04 11.88 -18.51
CA ARG A 33 -5.47 10.60 -18.96
C ARG A 33 -4.49 10.74 -20.12
N PRO A 34 -4.80 11.45 -21.23
CA PRO A 34 -3.83 11.70 -22.29
C PRO A 34 -2.52 12.31 -21.81
N ARG A 35 -2.59 13.29 -20.89
CA ARG A 35 -1.39 13.92 -20.33
C ARG A 35 -0.60 12.97 -19.45
N VAL A 36 -1.27 12.20 -18.59
CA VAL A 36 -0.63 11.16 -17.76
C VAL A 36 0.08 10.14 -18.64
N LYS A 37 -0.61 9.60 -19.66
CA LYS A 37 -0.05 8.64 -20.60
C LYS A 37 1.22 9.19 -21.27
N SER A 38 1.15 10.41 -21.78
CA SER A 38 2.28 11.05 -22.48
C SER A 38 3.51 11.20 -21.57
N TRP A 39 3.29 11.49 -20.28
CA TRP A 39 4.37 11.58 -19.29
C TRP A 39 4.95 10.20 -18.93
N LEU A 40 4.10 9.19 -18.72
CA LEU A 40 4.56 7.81 -18.45
C LEU A 40 5.41 7.27 -19.61
N GLU A 41 4.99 7.55 -20.85
CA GLU A 41 5.71 7.17 -22.06
C GLU A 41 7.03 7.93 -22.23
N SER A 42 7.08 9.24 -21.91
CA SER A 42 8.31 10.03 -22.05
C SER A 42 9.45 9.55 -21.15
N ASP A 43 9.10 9.07 -19.96
CA ASP A 43 10.04 8.57 -18.96
C ASP A 43 10.20 7.04 -19.02
N ASN A 44 9.51 6.39 -19.97
CA ASN A 44 9.52 4.94 -20.20
C ASN A 44 9.18 4.13 -18.93
N PHE A 45 8.19 4.57 -18.17
CA PHE A 45 7.70 3.85 -16.99
C PHE A 45 6.84 2.65 -17.42
N ASP A 46 7.08 1.50 -16.79
CA ASP A 46 6.38 0.25 -17.12
C ASP A 46 5.01 0.14 -16.40
N ILE A 47 4.13 1.11 -16.63
CA ILE A 47 2.78 1.19 -16.06
C ILE A 47 1.82 1.91 -17.01
N ASN A 48 0.60 1.40 -17.12
CA ASN A 48 -0.47 2.02 -17.89
C ASN A 48 -1.07 3.23 -17.14
N GLU A 49 -1.54 4.24 -17.88
CA GLU A 49 -2.19 5.44 -17.36
C GLU A 49 -3.38 5.17 -16.42
N ASP A 50 -4.18 4.13 -16.65
CA ASP A 50 -5.35 3.81 -15.84
C ASP A 50 -4.95 3.21 -14.48
N LEU A 51 -3.96 2.31 -14.46
CA LEU A 51 -3.42 1.80 -13.21
C LEU A 51 -2.73 2.92 -12.43
N PHE A 52 -1.88 3.70 -13.09
CA PHE A 52 -1.19 4.82 -12.46
C PHE A 52 -2.19 5.79 -11.83
N ALA A 53 -3.17 6.26 -12.61
CA ALA A 53 -4.11 7.26 -12.16
C ALA A 53 -4.96 6.76 -11.00
N THR A 54 -5.38 5.49 -11.04
CA THR A 54 -6.14 4.88 -9.95
C THR A 54 -5.32 4.90 -8.65
N LEU A 55 -4.07 4.42 -8.68
CA LEU A 55 -3.21 4.40 -7.50
C LEU A 55 -2.83 5.81 -7.03
N TYR A 56 -2.58 6.72 -7.97
CA TYR A 56 -2.21 8.11 -7.69
C TYR A 56 -3.33 8.86 -6.99
N SER A 57 -4.59 8.66 -7.39
CA SER A 57 -5.74 9.29 -6.72
C SER A 57 -5.84 8.90 -5.25
N PHE A 58 -5.60 7.63 -4.93
CA PHE A 58 -5.54 7.19 -3.54
C PHE A 58 -4.43 7.92 -2.77
N VAL A 59 -3.22 7.94 -3.32
CA VAL A 59 -2.06 8.61 -2.68
C VAL A 59 -2.31 10.10 -2.49
N ASN A 60 -2.95 10.76 -3.47
CA ASN A 60 -3.27 12.17 -3.40
C ASN A 60 -4.31 12.45 -2.30
N PHE A 61 -5.39 11.67 -2.25
CA PHE A 61 -6.37 11.73 -1.17
C PHE A 61 -5.71 11.51 0.20
N TYR A 62 -4.90 10.47 0.32
CA TYR A 62 -4.17 10.12 1.55
C TYR A 62 -3.29 11.28 2.03
N ALA A 63 -2.51 11.88 1.13
CA ALA A 63 -1.64 12.99 1.43
C ALA A 63 -2.40 14.21 1.98
N GLN A 64 -3.57 14.51 1.41
CA GLN A 64 -4.39 15.66 1.81
C GLN A 64 -5.15 15.42 3.11
N LYS A 65 -5.74 14.23 3.28
CA LYS A 65 -6.73 13.96 4.33
C LYS A 65 -6.12 13.31 5.57
N ILE A 66 -5.20 12.37 5.39
CA ILE A 66 -4.63 11.57 6.48
C ILE A 66 -3.29 12.13 6.92
N GLY A 67 -2.49 12.62 5.97
CA GLY A 67 -1.14 13.10 6.22
C GLY A 67 -0.14 11.96 6.40
N THR A 68 1.15 12.27 6.35
CA THR A 68 2.22 11.26 6.27
C THR A 68 2.79 10.84 7.63
N LYS A 69 2.24 11.34 8.74
CA LYS A 69 2.70 11.03 10.11
C LYS A 69 1.48 10.72 10.98
N PRO A 70 1.25 9.44 11.30
CA PRO A 70 0.07 9.05 12.06
C PRO A 70 0.16 9.45 13.54
N ASP A 71 -0.97 9.82 14.13
CA ASP A 71 -1.10 10.01 15.58
C ASP A 71 -1.21 8.64 16.28
N ILE A 72 -0.06 8.13 16.73
CA ILE A 72 0.07 6.81 17.36
C ILE A 72 -0.67 6.74 18.70
N GLU A 73 -0.69 7.83 19.48
CA GLU A 73 -1.33 7.83 20.80
C GLU A 73 -2.85 7.86 20.64
N ALA A 74 -3.37 8.65 19.69
CA ALA A 74 -4.79 8.61 19.33
C ALA A 74 -5.21 7.21 18.87
N ARG A 75 -4.43 6.57 17.97
CA ARG A 75 -4.68 5.19 17.51
C ARG A 75 -4.77 4.23 18.70
N ARG A 76 -3.78 4.25 19.59
CA ARG A 76 -3.75 3.40 20.80
C ARG A 76 -4.96 3.63 21.70
N GLY A 77 -5.36 4.89 21.88
CA GLY A 77 -6.55 5.26 22.66
C GLY A 77 -7.82 4.62 22.11
N MET A 78 -8.01 4.63 20.79
CA MET A 78 -9.19 4.05 20.14
C MET A 78 -9.26 2.53 20.32
N TYR A 79 -8.16 1.82 20.05
CA TYR A 79 -8.12 0.36 20.22
C TYR A 79 -8.25 -0.08 21.70
N ARG A 80 -7.83 0.76 22.66
CA ARG A 80 -8.09 0.51 24.08
C ARG A 80 -9.56 0.71 24.46
N ALA A 81 -10.27 1.61 23.77
CA ALA A 81 -11.68 1.90 24.01
C ALA A 81 -12.62 0.85 23.37
N GLY A 82 -12.12 0.06 22.42
CA GLY A 82 -12.85 -1.01 21.77
C GLY A 82 -12.42 -1.21 20.33
N VAL A 83 -13.36 -1.70 19.51
CA VAL A 83 -13.16 -1.94 18.08
C VAL A 83 -13.41 -0.63 17.32
N PRO A 84 -12.38 0.02 16.76
CA PRO A 84 -12.55 1.30 16.10
C PRO A 84 -13.18 1.15 14.73
N ARG A 85 -13.89 2.20 14.28
CA ARG A 85 -14.35 2.33 12.89
C ARG A 85 -13.21 2.82 12.00
N LEU A 86 -13.18 2.34 10.76
CA LEU A 86 -12.16 2.75 9.79
C LEU A 86 -12.24 4.25 9.50
N SER A 87 -13.44 4.80 9.29
CA SER A 87 -13.59 6.23 9.03
C SER A 87 -13.10 7.10 10.20
N ASP A 88 -13.34 6.69 11.44
CA ASP A 88 -12.91 7.43 12.64
C ASP A 88 -11.37 7.47 12.75
N ILE A 89 -10.69 6.33 12.53
CA ILE A 89 -9.22 6.28 12.57
C ILE A 89 -8.61 7.17 11.50
N ILE A 90 -9.19 7.14 10.30
CA ILE A 90 -8.75 7.93 9.15
C ILE A 90 -8.98 9.42 9.40
N GLY A 91 -10.17 9.79 9.89
CA GLY A 91 -10.54 11.17 10.20
C GLY A 91 -9.69 11.79 11.32
N LEU A 92 -9.24 10.99 12.27
CA LEU A 92 -8.31 11.40 13.33
C LEU A 92 -6.83 11.39 12.91
N LYS A 93 -6.52 11.09 11.64
CA LYS A 93 -5.14 10.99 11.13
C LYS A 93 -4.28 10.01 11.94
N ALA A 94 -4.92 8.95 12.44
CA ALA A 94 -4.32 7.95 13.30
C ALA A 94 -4.00 6.65 12.55
N ALA A 95 -4.42 6.52 11.29
CA ALA A 95 -4.28 5.31 10.48
C ALA A 95 -2.83 4.91 10.23
N GLN A 96 -2.53 3.61 10.35
CA GLN A 96 -1.25 3.02 9.98
C GLN A 96 -1.42 2.08 8.78
N CYS A 97 -0.38 1.31 8.45
CA CYS A 97 -0.32 0.52 7.21
C CYS A 97 -1.54 -0.37 6.99
N VAL A 98 -2.09 -0.99 8.05
CA VAL A 98 -3.26 -1.87 7.95
C VAL A 98 -4.54 -1.09 7.62
N GLU A 99 -4.84 0.00 8.31
CA GLU A 99 -6.07 0.78 8.07
C GLU A 99 -6.01 1.53 6.72
N ILE A 100 -4.84 2.05 6.38
CA ILE A 100 -4.60 2.70 5.08
C ILE A 100 -4.78 1.69 3.95
N SER A 101 -4.21 0.50 4.08
CA SER A 101 -4.31 -0.54 3.05
C SER A 101 -5.73 -1.11 2.95
N ALA A 102 -6.48 -1.19 4.05
CA ALA A 102 -7.89 -1.58 4.01
C ALA A 102 -8.73 -0.60 3.20
N LEU A 103 -8.58 0.72 3.43
CA LEU A 103 -9.28 1.73 2.64
C LEU A 103 -8.86 1.69 1.16
N ALA A 104 -7.55 1.55 0.90
CA ALA A 104 -7.03 1.43 -0.45
C ALA A 104 -7.60 0.22 -1.18
N GLN A 105 -7.68 -0.95 -0.53
CA GLN A 105 -8.24 -2.15 -1.13
C GLN A 105 -9.71 -1.94 -1.52
N LEU A 106 -10.52 -1.37 -0.63
CA LEU A 106 -11.94 -1.12 -0.91
C LEU A 106 -12.12 -0.20 -2.12
N TYR A 107 -11.33 0.87 -2.18
CA TYR A 107 -11.30 1.75 -3.35
C TYR A 107 -10.85 1.03 -4.63
N LEU A 108 -9.81 0.20 -4.57
CA LEU A 108 -9.32 -0.53 -5.74
C LEU A 108 -10.35 -1.54 -6.25
N GLN A 109 -11.08 -2.20 -5.36
CA GLN A 109 -12.16 -3.12 -5.71
C GLN A 109 -13.33 -2.38 -6.36
N GLU A 110 -13.70 -1.20 -5.84
CA GLU A 110 -14.72 -0.34 -6.46
C GLU A 110 -14.29 0.15 -7.85
N ALA A 111 -13.00 0.42 -8.04
CA ALA A 111 -12.41 0.74 -9.34
C ALA A 111 -12.27 -0.49 -10.27
N GLY A 112 -12.77 -1.66 -9.88
CA GLY A 112 -12.79 -2.89 -10.69
C GLY A 112 -11.46 -3.65 -10.72
N MET A 113 -10.53 -3.39 -9.80
CA MET A 113 -9.24 -4.07 -9.75
C MET A 113 -9.26 -5.32 -8.87
N ASP A 114 -8.71 -6.44 -9.38
CA ASP A 114 -8.41 -7.63 -8.58
C ASP A 114 -7.29 -7.29 -7.59
N SER A 115 -7.68 -7.08 -6.34
CA SER A 115 -6.81 -6.68 -5.24
C SER A 115 -7.16 -7.45 -3.97
N SER A 116 -6.13 -7.74 -3.18
CA SER A 116 -6.27 -8.44 -1.90
C SER A 116 -5.37 -7.78 -0.87
N LEU A 117 -5.82 -7.70 0.38
CA LEU A 117 -4.99 -7.26 1.48
C LEU A 117 -3.99 -8.35 1.86
N PHE A 118 -2.74 -7.97 2.06
CA PHE A 118 -1.70 -8.89 2.52
C PHE A 118 -0.89 -8.26 3.64
N THR A 119 -0.69 -9.01 4.73
CA THR A 119 0.19 -8.60 5.83
C THR A 119 1.36 -9.57 5.89
N GLY A 120 2.56 -9.01 5.91
CA GLY A 120 3.80 -9.77 5.96
C GLY A 120 4.92 -8.86 6.43
N GLU A 121 6.11 -9.09 5.91
CA GLU A 121 7.26 -8.24 6.21
C GLU A 121 7.74 -7.48 4.99
N VAL A 122 8.39 -6.34 5.21
CA VAL A 122 9.09 -5.61 4.17
C VAL A 122 10.56 -5.39 4.56
N LEU A 123 11.46 -5.65 3.63
CA LEU A 123 12.86 -5.25 3.71
C LEU A 123 13.10 -4.16 2.69
N TRP A 124 13.55 -3.00 3.17
CA TRP A 124 13.96 -1.87 2.33
C TRP A 124 15.38 -2.03 1.78
N LYS A 125 16.19 -2.90 2.38
CA LYS A 125 17.55 -3.22 1.95
C LYS A 125 17.81 -4.70 2.18
N LYS A 126 18.35 -5.39 1.19
CA LYS A 126 18.67 -6.83 1.25
C LYS A 126 19.54 -7.23 2.46
N LYS A 127 20.41 -6.31 2.91
CA LYS A 127 21.31 -6.52 4.03
C LYS A 127 20.67 -6.35 5.42
N HIS A 128 19.42 -5.92 5.49
CA HIS A 128 18.73 -5.82 6.76
C HIS A 128 18.44 -7.24 7.27
N GLU A 129 18.79 -7.48 8.53
CA GLU A 129 18.63 -8.78 9.19
C GLU A 129 17.17 -9.07 9.55
N PHE A 130 16.35 -8.02 9.72
CA PHE A 130 14.95 -8.13 10.13
C PHE A 130 14.04 -7.30 9.22
N GLY A 131 12.94 -7.93 8.77
CA GLY A 131 11.86 -7.24 8.08
C GLY A 131 10.96 -6.49 9.05
N GLU A 132 10.33 -5.43 8.56
CA GLU A 132 9.31 -4.70 9.32
C GLU A 132 7.93 -5.26 8.98
N MET A 133 7.11 -5.55 9.99
CA MET A 133 5.72 -5.95 9.76
C MET A 133 4.98 -4.85 9.01
N HIS A 134 4.39 -5.21 7.87
CA HIS A 134 3.79 -4.25 6.96
C HIS A 134 2.59 -4.85 6.23
N THR A 135 1.62 -3.99 5.91
CA THR A 135 0.46 -4.37 5.11
C THR A 135 0.55 -3.69 3.75
N PHE A 136 0.33 -4.46 2.71
CA PHE A 136 0.44 -4.06 1.30
C PHE A 136 -0.59 -4.82 0.46
N ILE A 137 -0.72 -4.43 -0.81
CA ILE A 137 -1.78 -4.91 -1.70
C ILE A 137 -1.14 -5.53 -2.95
N PRO A 138 -1.06 -6.87 -3.05
CA PRO A 138 -0.87 -7.53 -4.33
C PRO A 138 -2.05 -7.24 -5.26
N LEU A 139 -1.75 -6.87 -6.50
CA LEU A 139 -2.73 -6.62 -7.55
C LEU A 139 -2.28 -7.21 -8.88
N LYS A 140 -3.25 -7.55 -9.72
CA LYS A 140 -3.02 -8.01 -11.09
C LYS A 140 -3.69 -7.08 -12.07
N PHE A 141 -2.94 -6.57 -13.04
CA PHE A 141 -3.45 -5.66 -14.06
C PHE A 141 -2.81 -5.98 -15.40
N GLU A 142 -3.62 -6.13 -16.45
CA GLU A 142 -3.16 -6.43 -17.82
C GLU A 142 -2.16 -7.61 -17.90
N GLY A 143 -2.35 -8.63 -17.05
CA GLY A 143 -1.51 -9.83 -17.01
C GLY A 143 -0.20 -9.69 -16.23
N LYS A 144 0.14 -8.50 -15.73
CA LYS A 144 1.29 -8.25 -14.84
C LYS A 144 0.85 -8.28 -13.39
N GLU A 145 1.76 -8.73 -12.52
CA GLU A 145 1.58 -8.70 -11.07
C GLU A 145 2.36 -7.53 -10.46
N TYR A 146 1.73 -6.86 -9.52
CA TYR A 146 2.31 -5.74 -8.80
C TYR A 146 2.08 -5.88 -7.30
N ILE A 147 2.91 -5.21 -6.53
CA ILE A 147 2.66 -4.90 -5.13
C ILE A 147 2.50 -3.39 -5.01
N PHE A 148 1.33 -2.97 -4.55
CA PHE A 148 1.06 -1.58 -4.18
C PHE A 148 1.18 -1.42 -2.67
N ASP A 149 1.98 -0.44 -2.24
CA ASP A 149 2.15 -0.05 -0.85
C ASP A 149 1.53 1.35 -0.64
N PRO A 150 0.24 1.41 -0.23
CA PRO A 150 -0.46 2.68 -0.09
C PRO A 150 0.02 3.51 1.11
N ALA A 151 0.67 2.88 2.08
CA ALA A 151 1.11 3.54 3.30
C ALA A 151 2.50 4.20 3.16
N ASN A 152 3.31 3.76 2.19
CA ASN A 152 4.65 4.28 1.94
C ASN A 152 4.79 4.90 0.53
N SER A 153 3.98 5.90 0.19
CA SER A 153 4.11 6.64 -1.08
C SER A 153 5.55 7.09 -1.39
N HIS A 154 5.95 7.05 -2.66
CA HIS A 154 7.25 7.51 -3.13
C HIS A 154 7.25 9.04 -3.28
N ARG A 155 8.30 9.72 -2.82
CA ARG A 155 8.49 11.16 -3.05
C ARG A 155 9.47 11.36 -4.19
N THR A 156 9.11 12.18 -5.17
CA THR A 156 10.02 12.52 -6.29
C THR A 156 11.27 13.29 -5.85
N SER A 157 11.23 13.94 -4.68
CA SER A 157 12.37 14.59 -4.03
C SER A 157 12.25 14.50 -2.50
N ILE A 158 13.36 14.23 -1.82
CA ILE A 158 13.42 14.05 -0.36
C ILE A 158 13.33 15.40 0.38
N SER A 159 13.68 16.52 -0.27
CA SER A 159 13.86 17.82 0.38
C SER A 159 12.89 18.91 -0.07
N ASP A 160 11.92 18.60 -0.92
CA ASP A 160 11.02 19.60 -1.51
C ASP A 160 9.59 19.41 -0.99
N GLU A 161 9.03 20.45 -0.36
CA GLU A 161 7.63 20.46 0.07
C GLU A 161 6.65 20.43 -1.12
N SER A 162 7.13 20.76 -2.33
CA SER A 162 6.40 20.61 -3.60
C SER A 162 6.61 19.26 -4.28
N ALA A 163 7.35 18.33 -3.67
CA ALA A 163 7.56 17.00 -4.23
C ALA A 163 6.23 16.27 -4.41
N MET A 164 5.95 15.86 -5.64
CA MET A 164 4.81 15.02 -5.97
C MET A 164 4.93 13.68 -5.24
N LEU A 165 3.82 13.23 -4.63
CA LEU A 165 3.72 11.91 -4.05
C LEU A 165 3.25 10.93 -5.12
N LEU A 166 4.15 10.04 -5.50
CA LEU A 166 3.89 8.95 -6.41
C LEU A 166 3.44 7.70 -5.65
N PRO A 167 2.63 6.83 -6.28
CA PRO A 167 2.39 5.49 -5.76
C PRO A 167 3.69 4.75 -5.49
N ARG A 168 3.77 4.00 -4.39
CA ARG A 168 4.80 2.96 -4.28
C ARG A 168 4.24 1.71 -4.89
N ILE A 169 4.59 1.47 -6.14
CA ILE A 169 4.20 0.29 -6.89
C ILE A 169 5.44 -0.45 -7.38
N GLN A 170 5.44 -1.75 -7.17
CA GLN A 170 6.55 -2.64 -7.43
C GLN A 170 6.10 -3.73 -8.39
N VAL A 171 6.88 -3.98 -9.45
CA VAL A 171 6.67 -5.15 -10.32
C VAL A 171 7.18 -6.38 -9.59
N VAL A 172 6.39 -7.45 -9.62
CA VAL A 172 6.71 -8.73 -8.99
C VAL A 172 6.40 -9.88 -9.94
N GLN A 173 7.12 -11.00 -9.79
CA GLN A 173 6.86 -12.22 -10.55
C GLN A 173 6.40 -13.34 -9.62
N ASN A 174 5.26 -13.95 -9.97
CA ASN A 174 4.70 -15.14 -9.32
C ASN A 174 4.47 -14.94 -7.82
N PHE A 175 4.00 -13.75 -7.40
CA PHE A 175 3.78 -13.43 -6.00
C PHE A 175 2.80 -14.42 -5.36
N ARG A 176 1.64 -14.62 -6.00
CA ARG A 176 0.59 -15.53 -5.49
C ARG A 176 1.08 -16.98 -5.35
N GLU A 177 1.97 -17.44 -6.24
CA GLU A 177 2.56 -18.79 -6.16
C GLU A 177 3.56 -18.94 -5.01
N ARG A 178 4.25 -17.85 -4.64
CA ARG A 178 5.22 -17.84 -3.53
C ARG A 178 4.54 -17.76 -2.16
N VAL A 179 3.36 -17.15 -2.09
CA VAL A 179 2.57 -16.90 -0.86
C VAL A 179 2.04 -18.16 -0.14
N GLY A 180 2.09 -19.35 -0.76
CA GLY A 180 1.54 -20.58 -0.20
C GLY A 180 2.56 -21.62 0.27
N ARG A 181 3.82 -21.24 0.51
CA ARG A 181 4.88 -22.18 0.91
C ARG A 181 5.08 -22.15 2.42
N ASP A 182 5.26 -23.32 3.06
CA ASP A 182 5.46 -23.50 4.52
C ASP A 182 6.76 -22.88 5.07
N ARG A 183 7.48 -22.07 4.28
CA ARG A 183 8.71 -21.39 4.68
C ARG A 183 8.61 -19.92 4.27
N LYS A 184 8.94 -19.05 5.23
CA LYS A 184 9.04 -17.62 4.96
C LYS A 184 10.02 -17.35 3.82
N THR A 185 9.55 -16.62 2.82
CA THR A 185 10.29 -16.30 1.60
C THR A 185 10.14 -14.82 1.31
N TYR A 186 11.21 -14.15 0.92
CA TYR A 186 11.13 -12.79 0.39
C TYR A 186 11.06 -12.81 -1.13
N VAL A 187 10.13 -12.04 -1.68
CA VAL A 187 9.99 -11.86 -3.12
C VAL A 187 10.72 -10.60 -3.52
N ASP A 188 11.65 -10.72 -4.48
CA ASP A 188 12.32 -9.59 -5.09
C ASP A 188 11.34 -8.81 -5.98
N THR A 189 11.24 -7.51 -5.73
CA THR A 189 10.38 -6.63 -6.48
C THR A 189 11.15 -5.39 -6.90
N ARG A 190 10.71 -4.73 -7.98
CA ARG A 190 11.36 -3.51 -8.47
C ARG A 190 10.37 -2.39 -8.67
N SER A 191 10.77 -1.21 -8.26
CA SER A 191 9.94 -0.02 -8.37
C SER A 191 9.73 0.33 -9.83
N VAL A 192 8.48 0.61 -10.20
CA VAL A 192 8.11 1.04 -11.55
C VAL A 192 8.85 2.33 -11.95
N PHE A 193 9.13 3.22 -10.99
CA PHE A 193 9.64 4.57 -11.28
C PHE A 193 11.16 4.69 -11.29
N ASN A 194 11.86 3.88 -10.50
CA ASN A 194 13.31 4.03 -10.32
C ASN A 194 14.07 2.71 -10.25
N SER A 195 13.39 1.58 -10.49
CA SER A 195 13.97 0.23 -10.41
C SER A 195 14.60 -0.12 -9.07
N GLU A 196 14.40 0.69 -8.02
CA GLU A 196 14.90 0.36 -6.69
C GLU A 196 14.23 -0.92 -6.18
N PRO A 197 15.00 -1.86 -5.65
CA PRO A 197 14.45 -3.10 -5.17
C PRO A 197 13.81 -2.92 -3.78
N VAL A 198 12.69 -3.61 -3.58
CA VAL A 198 12.07 -3.82 -2.26
C VAL A 198 11.76 -5.30 -2.15
N TRP A 199 11.91 -5.88 -0.96
CA TRP A 199 11.63 -7.29 -0.75
C TRP A 199 10.44 -7.46 0.19
N TYR A 200 9.41 -8.16 -0.27
CA TYR A 200 8.21 -8.44 0.51
C TYR A 200 8.20 -9.90 0.96
N GLY A 201 8.11 -10.11 2.27
CA GLY A 201 8.12 -11.42 2.92
C GLY A 201 6.73 -12.03 2.99
N VAL A 202 6.63 -13.33 2.67
CA VAL A 202 5.41 -14.13 2.68
C VAL A 202 5.68 -15.45 3.43
N GLY A 203 4.77 -15.89 4.30
CA GLY A 203 4.90 -17.12 5.10
C GLY A 203 4.74 -16.91 6.61
N ASP A 204 4.71 -18.03 7.37
CA ASP A 204 4.67 -18.08 8.84
C ASP A 204 5.70 -17.11 9.45
N GLN A 205 5.31 -16.47 10.55
CA GLN A 205 5.97 -15.40 11.31
C GLN A 205 7.35 -15.77 11.92
N SER A 206 8.05 -16.75 11.36
CA SER A 206 9.37 -17.21 11.76
C SER A 206 10.51 -16.37 11.15
N ASN A 207 11.71 -16.44 11.75
CA ASN A 207 12.88 -15.68 11.32
C ASN A 207 13.45 -16.22 9.99
N VAL A 208 14.02 -15.34 9.17
CA VAL A 208 14.69 -15.68 7.91
C VAL A 208 16.11 -15.11 7.90
N THR A 209 17.07 -15.88 7.40
CA THR A 209 18.46 -15.47 7.21
C THR A 209 18.76 -15.20 5.73
N PRO A 210 19.88 -14.55 5.39
CA PRO A 210 20.24 -14.26 3.99
C PRO A 210 20.36 -15.46 3.03
N ASP A 211 20.27 -16.68 3.55
CA ASP A 211 20.29 -17.91 2.74
C ASP A 211 18.89 -18.28 2.18
N ASP A 212 17.84 -17.54 2.55
CA ASP A 212 16.45 -17.77 2.13
C ASP A 212 16.02 -16.96 0.89
N PHE A 213 16.91 -16.16 0.31
CA PHE A 213 16.63 -15.42 -0.94
C PHE A 213 16.77 -16.36 -2.14
N VAL A 214 15.68 -16.53 -2.93
CA VAL A 214 15.66 -17.27 -4.22
C VAL A 214 15.48 -16.31 -5.38
#